data_AF-A0A2E9YZT0-F1
#
_entry.id   AF-A0A2E9YZT0-F1
#
_cell.length_a   1.000
_cell.length_b   1.000
_cell.length_c   1.000
_cell.angle_alpha   90.00
_cell.angle_beta   90.00
_cell.angle_gamma   90.00
#
_symmetry.space_group_name_H-M   'P 1'
#
loop_
_entity.id
_entity.type
_entity.pdbx_description
1 polymer ?
#
loop_
_entity_poly.entity_id
_entity_poly.type
_entity_poly.pdbx_seq_one_letter_code
_entity_poly.pdbx_strand_id
1 'polypeptide(L)'
;MVKISRSQPLTNTLWVFFYFLTFAMIYFVSEHLLSLYIFGDQKYYIDFYYSVRGADLSEVPILQYSKTGSAEPFYGYLIWILSNSGLEKTPVIAAFNGLFGVLVAATIRRFNGNFALAVIIFTNYYFIVMITSAERLKFSYMVLCASILVGGKVGRVLFISSPLVHLQSAITIASVATGKLSSVIANTGRGPRGKVRIISGISVGFAFLFLAFQRFQERILGKFESYSGLGEGIWSTAEMVVFFLASLIVARKKWETVLFFIPLIAATAVLGGSRVNMIGFVMLLFIALKDRKAYHPILVVLYLYFAYKSVGFISNILKYGVGYV
;
A
#
# COMPACT_ATOMS: atom_id res chain seq x y z
N MET A 1 17.69 -5.05 -13.53
CA MET A 1 17.04 -4.52 -14.76
C MET A 1 16.40 -5.68 -15.48
N VAL A 2 15.08 -5.72 -15.57
CA VAL A 2 14.35 -6.77 -16.30
C VAL A 2 14.35 -6.39 -17.78
N LYS A 3 14.95 -7.20 -18.67
CA LYS A 3 14.86 -7.02 -20.13
C LYS A 3 13.38 -7.04 -20.52
N ILE A 4 12.89 -5.94 -21.08
CA ILE A 4 11.52 -5.81 -21.56
C ILE A 4 11.45 -6.54 -22.90
N SER A 5 10.75 -7.67 -22.94
CA SER A 5 10.45 -8.38 -24.19
C SER A 5 9.61 -7.45 -25.08
N ARG A 6 9.99 -7.27 -26.36
CA ARG A 6 9.17 -6.54 -27.35
C ARG A 6 7.90 -7.35 -27.58
N SER A 7 6.80 -6.99 -26.93
CA SER A 7 5.50 -7.65 -27.11
C SER A 7 4.87 -7.25 -28.46
N GLN A 8 4.23 -8.22 -29.11
CA GLN A 8 3.54 -8.05 -30.41
C GLN A 8 2.41 -7.00 -30.34
N PRO A 9 2.14 -6.24 -31.42
CA PRO A 9 1.21 -5.11 -31.42
C PRO A 9 -0.22 -5.46 -30.98
N LEU A 10 -0.74 -6.64 -31.35
CA LEU A 10 -2.06 -7.14 -30.92
C LEU A 10 -2.22 -7.19 -29.39
N THR A 11 -1.15 -7.55 -28.68
CA THR A 11 -1.18 -7.57 -27.21
C THR A 11 -1.35 -6.17 -26.63
N ASN A 12 -0.83 -5.12 -27.29
CA ASN A 12 -0.95 -3.75 -26.79
C ASN A 12 -2.38 -3.25 -26.84
N THR A 13 -3.11 -3.49 -27.94
CA THR A 13 -4.50 -3.03 -28.10
C THR A 13 -5.43 -3.67 -27.08
N LEU A 14 -5.31 -4.99 -26.85
CA LEU A 14 -6.12 -5.69 -25.84
C LEU A 14 -5.92 -5.12 -24.44
N TRP A 15 -4.68 -4.77 -24.08
CA TRP A 15 -4.40 -4.16 -22.78
C TRP A 15 -4.92 -2.73 -22.67
N VAL A 16 -4.89 -1.93 -23.74
CA VAL A 16 -5.49 -0.59 -23.73
C VAL A 16 -7.00 -0.69 -23.48
N PHE A 17 -7.68 -1.58 -24.20
CA PHE A 17 -9.10 -1.85 -23.97
C PHE A 17 -9.36 -2.34 -22.53
N PHE A 18 -8.53 -3.26 -22.04
CA PHE A 18 -8.62 -3.75 -20.67
C PHE A 18 -8.43 -2.64 -19.62
N TYR A 19 -7.54 -1.68 -19.85
CA TYR A 19 -7.39 -0.54 -18.93
C TYR A 19 -8.63 0.36 -18.92
N PHE A 20 -9.22 0.64 -20.08
CA PHE A 20 -10.46 1.40 -20.14
C PHE A 20 -11.60 0.67 -19.41
N LEU A 21 -11.75 -0.64 -19.65
CA LEU A 21 -12.74 -1.46 -18.96
C LEU A 21 -12.49 -1.52 -17.44
N THR A 22 -11.22 -1.67 -17.04
CA THR A 22 -10.81 -1.66 -15.63
C THR A 22 -11.18 -0.34 -14.95
N PHE A 23 -10.90 0.80 -15.61
CA PHE A 23 -11.28 2.11 -15.10
C PHE A 23 -12.80 2.21 -14.91
N ALA A 24 -13.58 1.90 -15.94
CA ALA A 24 -15.03 2.01 -15.90
C ALA A 24 -15.64 1.10 -14.83
N MET A 25 -15.25 -0.18 -14.79
CA MET A 25 -15.77 -1.14 -13.81
C MET A 25 -15.46 -0.73 -12.38
N ILE A 26 -14.21 -0.36 -12.09
CA ILE A 26 -13.81 0.02 -10.73
C ILE A 26 -14.43 1.37 -10.35
N TYR A 27 -14.57 2.31 -11.28
CA TYR A 27 -15.27 3.57 -11.07
C TYR A 27 -16.71 3.32 -10.61
N PHE A 28 -17.52 2.59 -11.40
CA PHE A 28 -18.93 2.37 -11.07
C PHE A 28 -19.13 1.52 -9.82
N VAL A 29 -18.34 0.45 -9.64
CA VAL A 29 -18.39 -0.36 -8.42
C VAL A 29 -18.00 0.48 -7.20
N SER A 30 -16.95 1.29 -7.32
CA SER A 30 -16.51 2.14 -6.22
C SER A 30 -17.52 3.23 -5.90
N GLU A 31 -18.12 3.88 -6.89
CA GLU A 31 -19.13 4.92 -6.69
C GLU A 31 -20.33 4.34 -5.93
N HIS A 32 -20.82 3.17 -6.37
CA HIS A 32 -21.89 2.47 -5.69
C HIS A 32 -21.54 2.12 -4.23
N LEU A 33 -20.38 1.50 -3.98
CA LEU A 33 -19.97 1.14 -2.63
C LEU A 33 -19.74 2.35 -1.72
N LEU A 34 -19.11 3.42 -2.24
CA LEU A 34 -18.85 4.63 -1.47
C LEU A 34 -20.14 5.39 -1.13
N SER A 35 -21.16 5.34 -1.99
CA SER A 35 -22.48 5.94 -1.70
C SER A 35 -23.18 5.29 -0.50
N LEU A 36 -22.90 4.00 -0.25
CA LEU A 36 -23.48 3.23 0.85
C LEU A 36 -22.60 3.22 2.10
N TYR A 37 -21.28 3.41 1.95
CA TYR A 37 -20.32 3.38 3.06
C TYR A 37 -20.20 4.75 3.75
N ILE A 38 -21.13 5.05 4.65
CA ILE A 38 -21.24 6.36 5.33
C ILE A 38 -20.63 6.41 6.73
N PHE A 39 -20.33 5.26 7.36
CA PHE A 39 -19.79 5.18 8.73
C PHE A 39 -18.30 4.79 8.76
N GLY A 40 -17.75 4.54 9.96
CA GLY A 40 -16.36 4.13 10.15
C GLY A 40 -15.35 5.17 9.63
N ASP A 41 -14.30 4.70 8.96
CA ASP A 41 -13.27 5.58 8.37
C ASP A 41 -13.86 6.57 7.35
N GLN A 42 -14.91 6.19 6.61
CA GLN A 42 -15.49 7.04 5.57
C GLN A 42 -16.20 8.28 6.14
N LYS A 43 -16.83 8.16 7.31
CA LYS A 43 -17.42 9.32 8.01
C LYS A 43 -16.40 10.44 8.18
N TYR A 44 -15.21 10.11 8.70
CA TYR A 44 -14.14 11.08 8.92
C TYR A 44 -13.62 11.71 7.62
N TYR A 45 -13.56 10.93 6.53
CA TYR A 45 -13.16 11.47 5.23
C TYR A 45 -14.23 12.37 4.61
N ILE A 46 -15.51 12.04 4.78
CA ILE A 46 -16.64 12.87 4.35
C ILE A 46 -16.63 14.20 5.11
N ASP A 47 -16.53 14.13 6.44
CA ASP A 47 -16.46 15.32 7.30
C ASP A 47 -15.25 16.20 6.93
N PHE A 48 -14.09 15.59 6.69
CA PHE A 48 -12.90 16.33 6.25
C PHE A 48 -13.13 17.02 4.90
N TYR A 49 -13.64 16.29 3.90
CA TYR A 49 -13.88 16.82 2.55
C TYR A 49 -14.76 18.07 2.56
N TYR A 50 -15.86 18.06 3.31
CA TYR A 50 -16.75 19.21 3.39
C TYR A 50 -16.23 20.31 4.31
N SER A 51 -15.46 19.98 5.35
CA SER A 51 -14.89 21.00 6.26
C SER A 51 -13.82 21.88 5.60
N VAL A 52 -13.13 21.41 4.57
CA VAL A 52 -12.10 22.19 3.86
C VAL A 52 -12.66 23.07 2.74
N ARG A 53 -13.97 23.00 2.48
CA ARG A 53 -14.62 23.83 1.46
C ARG A 53 -14.70 25.28 1.96
N GLY A 54 -14.04 26.19 1.26
CA GLY A 54 -13.91 27.60 1.65
C GLY A 54 -12.92 27.87 2.78
N ALA A 55 -12.21 26.85 3.29
CA ALA A 55 -11.18 27.03 4.30
C ALA A 55 -9.89 27.60 3.69
N ASP A 56 -9.13 28.35 4.47
CA ASP A 56 -7.83 28.87 4.04
C ASP A 56 -6.79 27.74 3.93
N LEU A 57 -5.83 27.91 3.00
CA LEU A 57 -4.80 26.90 2.74
C LEU A 57 -4.00 26.52 4.00
N SER A 58 -3.76 27.49 4.90
CA SER A 58 -3.06 27.28 6.17
C SER A 58 -3.85 26.44 7.19
N GLU A 59 -5.17 26.37 7.06
CA GLU A 59 -6.04 25.63 7.98
C GLU A 59 -6.15 24.15 7.61
N VAL A 60 -5.85 23.79 6.35
CA VAL A 60 -6.00 22.43 5.82
C VAL A 60 -5.30 21.37 6.69
N PRO A 61 -4.03 21.52 7.12
CA PRO A 61 -3.38 20.51 7.94
C PRO A 61 -4.04 20.34 9.33
N ILE A 62 -4.55 21.43 9.90
CA ILE A 62 -5.21 21.45 11.22
C ILE A 62 -6.56 20.73 11.11
N LEU A 63 -7.36 21.07 10.09
CA LEU A 63 -8.63 20.43 9.79
C LEU A 63 -8.43 18.93 9.54
N GLN A 64 -7.46 18.55 8.72
CA GLN A 64 -7.15 17.15 8.43
C GLN A 64 -6.81 16.37 9.69
N TYR A 65 -5.96 16.95 10.55
CA TYR A 65 -5.56 16.33 11.80
C TYR A 65 -6.76 16.12 12.73
N SER A 66 -7.60 17.16 12.88
CA SER A 66 -8.78 17.12 13.76
C SER A 66 -9.81 16.08 13.34
N LYS A 67 -9.97 15.83 12.02
CA LYS A 67 -10.98 14.91 11.49
C LYS A 67 -10.45 13.50 11.29
N THR A 68 -9.22 13.35 10.80
CA THR A 68 -8.68 12.05 10.33
C THR A 68 -7.54 11.50 11.20
N GLY A 69 -7.06 12.26 12.18
CA GLY A 69 -5.96 11.88 13.06
C GLY A 69 -4.57 11.88 12.39
N SER A 70 -4.44 12.47 11.19
CA SER A 70 -3.17 12.67 10.50
C SER A 70 -3.15 14.00 9.77
N ALA A 71 -1.95 14.47 9.44
CA ALA A 71 -1.73 15.64 8.60
C ALA A 71 -0.74 15.28 7.48
N GLU A 72 -1.22 14.53 6.48
CA GLU A 72 -0.42 14.24 5.28
C GLU A 72 -0.55 15.37 4.25
N PRO A 73 0.55 16.07 3.91
CA PRO A 73 0.49 17.26 3.06
C PRO A 73 -0.21 17.01 1.72
N PHE A 74 0.20 15.96 1.00
CA PHE A 74 -0.33 15.71 -0.35
C PHE A 74 -1.84 15.42 -0.35
N TYR A 75 -2.31 14.57 0.56
CA TYR A 75 -3.72 14.21 0.64
C TYR A 75 -4.57 15.42 1.04
N GLY A 76 -4.16 16.17 2.06
CA GLY A 76 -4.91 17.33 2.55
C GLY A 76 -5.13 18.38 1.45
N TYR A 77 -4.05 18.78 0.77
CA TYR A 77 -4.14 19.78 -0.28
C TYR A 77 -4.88 19.29 -1.52
N LEU A 78 -4.74 18.00 -1.89
CA LEU A 78 -5.52 17.43 -2.98
C LEU A 78 -7.02 17.50 -2.70
N ILE A 79 -7.45 17.10 -1.50
CA ILE A 79 -8.86 17.15 -1.10
C ILE A 79 -9.37 18.60 -1.02
N TRP A 80 -8.56 19.53 -0.52
CA TRP A 80 -8.89 20.95 -0.52
C TRP A 80 -9.14 21.50 -1.93
N ILE A 81 -8.27 21.20 -2.92
CA ILE A 81 -8.47 21.62 -4.32
C ILE A 81 -9.79 21.06 -4.87
N LEU A 82 -10.04 19.77 -4.66
CA LEU A 82 -11.21 19.09 -5.22
C LEU A 82 -12.52 19.58 -4.60
N SER A 83 -12.54 19.80 -3.28
CA SER A 83 -13.70 20.31 -2.55
C SER A 83 -14.03 21.75 -2.93
N ASN A 84 -13.01 22.60 -3.08
CA ASN A 84 -13.20 24.00 -3.53
C ASN A 84 -13.58 24.12 -5.01
N SER A 85 -13.34 23.08 -5.82
CA SER A 85 -13.82 23.02 -7.21
C SER A 85 -15.33 22.76 -7.33
N GLY A 86 -16.03 22.55 -6.20
CA GLY A 86 -17.48 22.30 -6.18
C GLY A 86 -17.88 20.90 -6.65
N LEU A 87 -16.91 19.98 -6.77
CA LEU A 87 -17.18 18.59 -7.12
C LEU A 87 -17.70 17.83 -5.90
N GLU A 88 -18.56 16.85 -6.15
CA GLU A 88 -19.01 15.92 -5.10
C GLU A 88 -17.92 14.92 -4.75
N LYS A 89 -17.78 14.59 -3.46
CA LYS A 89 -16.73 13.68 -2.97
C LYS A 89 -16.76 12.33 -3.69
N THR A 90 -17.94 11.70 -3.72
CA THR A 90 -18.07 10.29 -4.12
C THR A 90 -17.62 10.03 -5.57
N PRO A 91 -18.11 10.77 -6.59
CA PRO A 91 -17.65 10.57 -7.97
C PRO A 91 -16.15 10.84 -8.15
N VAL A 92 -15.61 11.87 -7.49
CA VAL A 92 -14.19 12.22 -7.59
C VAL A 92 -13.31 11.12 -6.99
N ILE A 93 -13.64 10.64 -5.80
CA ILE A 93 -12.90 9.57 -5.13
C ILE A 93 -13.04 8.25 -5.90
N ALA A 94 -14.20 7.97 -6.51
CA ALA A 94 -14.40 6.83 -7.40
C ALA A 94 -13.54 6.93 -8.67
N ALA A 95 -13.35 8.13 -9.25
CA ALA A 95 -12.44 8.35 -10.38
C ALA A 95 -10.98 8.06 -10.02
N PHE A 96 -10.52 8.49 -8.83
CA PHE A 96 -9.20 8.11 -8.33
C PHE A 96 -9.07 6.60 -8.11
N ASN A 97 -10.13 5.93 -7.67
CA ASN A 97 -10.14 4.46 -7.54
C ASN A 97 -10.05 3.75 -8.89
N GLY A 98 -10.78 4.23 -9.91
CA GLY A 98 -10.66 3.75 -11.29
C GLY A 98 -9.22 3.89 -11.81
N LEU A 99 -8.61 5.07 -11.61
CA LEU A 99 -7.22 5.32 -11.98
C LEU A 99 -6.24 4.42 -11.21
N PHE A 100 -6.47 4.21 -9.91
CA PHE A 100 -5.69 3.28 -9.10
C PHE A 100 -5.77 1.85 -9.65
N GLY A 101 -6.96 1.38 -10.02
CA GLY A 101 -7.16 0.10 -10.67
C GLY A 101 -6.34 -0.06 -11.96
N VAL A 102 -6.34 0.96 -12.82
CA VAL A 102 -5.52 0.99 -14.04
C VAL A 102 -4.02 0.91 -13.74
N LEU A 103 -3.54 1.67 -12.74
CA LEU A 103 -2.14 1.63 -12.33
C LEU A 103 -1.73 0.25 -11.79
N VAL A 104 -2.61 -0.42 -11.06
CA VAL A 104 -2.40 -1.80 -10.58
C VAL A 104 -2.36 -2.78 -11.76
N ALA A 105 -3.32 -2.72 -12.69
CA ALA A 105 -3.33 -3.55 -13.90
C ALA A 105 -2.06 -3.37 -14.75
N ALA A 106 -1.65 -2.11 -14.96
CA ALA A 106 -0.42 -1.80 -15.69
C ALA A 106 0.81 -2.34 -14.97
N THR A 107 0.84 -2.28 -13.63
CA THR A 107 1.94 -2.84 -12.83
C THR A 107 2.00 -4.36 -12.93
N ILE A 108 0.85 -5.04 -12.91
CA ILE A 108 0.77 -6.49 -13.13
C ILE A 108 1.33 -6.85 -14.52
N ARG A 109 0.90 -6.13 -15.56
CA ARG A 109 1.42 -6.29 -16.92
C ARG A 109 2.93 -6.06 -16.99
N ARG A 110 3.45 -5.05 -16.29
CA ARG A 110 4.90 -4.74 -16.23
C ARG A 110 5.73 -5.93 -15.77
N PHE A 111 5.16 -6.79 -14.92
CA PHE A 111 5.77 -8.03 -14.44
C PHE A 111 5.35 -9.29 -15.22
N ASN A 112 4.72 -9.15 -16.38
CA ASN A 112 4.22 -10.24 -17.22
C ASN A 112 3.06 -11.04 -16.60
N GLY A 113 2.27 -10.43 -15.71
CA GLY A 113 0.97 -10.99 -15.32
C GLY A 113 -0.05 -10.85 -16.46
N ASN A 114 -1.07 -11.73 -16.46
CA ASN A 114 -2.16 -11.71 -17.44
C ASN A 114 -3.43 -11.04 -16.86
N PHE A 115 -4.47 -10.94 -17.67
CA PHE A 115 -5.76 -10.35 -17.27
C PHE A 115 -6.45 -11.09 -16.12
N ALA A 116 -6.37 -12.43 -16.08
CA ALA A 116 -6.99 -13.22 -15.02
C ALA A 116 -6.38 -12.90 -13.65
N LEU A 117 -5.05 -12.70 -13.58
CA LEU A 117 -4.41 -12.28 -12.33
C LEU A 117 -4.89 -10.90 -11.86
N ALA A 118 -5.11 -9.96 -12.80
CA ALA A 118 -5.65 -8.64 -12.46
C ALA A 118 -7.07 -8.75 -11.90
N VAL A 119 -7.94 -9.55 -12.53
CA VAL A 119 -9.30 -9.81 -12.03
C VAL A 119 -9.27 -10.42 -10.63
N ILE A 120 -8.43 -11.43 -10.39
CA ILE A 120 -8.26 -12.05 -9.06
C ILE A 120 -7.84 -11.01 -8.02
N ILE A 121 -6.88 -10.13 -8.36
CA ILE A 121 -6.43 -9.06 -7.46
C ILE A 121 -7.55 -8.05 -7.19
N PHE A 122 -8.37 -7.70 -8.17
CA PHE A 122 -9.48 -6.77 -7.98
C PHE A 122 -10.61 -7.35 -7.11
N THR A 123 -10.79 -8.67 -7.11
CA THR A 123 -11.71 -9.36 -6.19
C THR A 123 -11.13 -9.59 -4.79
N ASN A 124 -9.87 -9.22 -4.55
CA ASN A 124 -9.22 -9.46 -3.26
C ASN A 124 -9.73 -8.49 -2.19
N TYR A 125 -10.01 -8.98 -0.98
CA TYR A 125 -10.39 -8.17 0.19
C TYR A 125 -9.55 -6.91 0.38
N TYR A 126 -8.22 -6.98 0.28
CA TYR A 126 -7.39 -5.80 0.47
C TYR A 126 -7.55 -4.77 -0.64
N PHE A 127 -7.81 -5.19 -1.88
CA PHE A 127 -8.11 -4.25 -2.97
C PHE A 127 -9.45 -3.54 -2.72
N ILE A 128 -10.48 -4.28 -2.30
CA ILE A 128 -11.79 -3.71 -1.97
C ILE A 128 -11.70 -2.72 -0.79
N VAL A 129 -10.94 -3.06 0.25
CA VAL A 129 -10.68 -2.14 1.38
C VAL A 129 -9.95 -0.88 0.92
N MET A 130 -9.02 -1.00 -0.05
CA MET A 130 -8.26 0.13 -0.58
C MET A 130 -9.12 1.11 -1.38
N ILE A 131 -10.08 0.63 -2.16
CA ILE A 131 -11.00 1.51 -2.90
C ILE A 131 -12.12 2.08 -2.01
N THR A 132 -12.32 1.55 -0.80
CA THR A 132 -13.36 2.00 0.14
C THR A 132 -12.76 2.67 1.38
N SER A 133 -12.37 1.90 2.39
CA SER A 133 -11.99 2.39 3.73
C SER A 133 -10.61 3.07 3.79
N ALA A 134 -9.66 2.71 2.93
CA ALA A 134 -8.26 3.16 3.06
C ALA A 134 -7.90 4.31 2.09
N GLU A 135 -8.69 5.39 2.12
CA GLU A 135 -8.60 6.50 1.17
C GLU A 135 -7.24 7.21 1.13
N ARG A 136 -6.55 7.39 2.25
CA ARG A 136 -5.21 8.02 2.28
C ARG A 136 -4.12 7.09 1.72
N LEU A 137 -4.20 5.80 2.09
CA LEU A 137 -3.18 4.81 1.77
C LEU A 137 -3.12 4.54 0.25
N LYS A 138 -4.27 4.53 -0.45
CA LYS A 138 -4.30 4.30 -1.90
C LYS A 138 -3.48 5.31 -2.70
N PHE A 139 -3.47 6.59 -2.33
CA PHE A 139 -2.68 7.60 -3.04
C PHE A 139 -1.19 7.29 -2.99
N SER A 140 -0.70 6.79 -1.86
CA SER A 140 0.69 6.35 -1.75
C SER A 140 0.97 5.13 -2.63
N TYR A 141 0.04 4.17 -2.70
CA TYR A 141 0.17 3.04 -3.63
C TYR A 141 0.08 3.45 -5.11
N MET A 142 -0.70 4.48 -5.46
CA MET A 142 -0.70 5.03 -6.81
C MET A 142 0.69 5.56 -7.18
N VAL A 143 1.33 6.33 -6.27
CA VAL A 143 2.70 6.81 -6.47
C VAL A 143 3.70 5.64 -6.55
N LEU A 144 3.55 4.61 -5.72
CA LEU A 144 4.39 3.41 -5.79
C LEU A 144 4.22 2.66 -7.12
N CYS A 145 3.00 2.47 -7.62
CA CYS A 145 2.74 1.85 -8.92
C CYS A 145 3.35 2.70 -10.05
N ALA A 146 3.13 4.02 -10.03
CA ALA A 146 3.73 4.94 -10.99
C ALA A 146 5.28 4.87 -10.95
N SER A 147 5.87 4.77 -9.76
CA SER A 147 7.32 4.65 -9.59
C SER A 147 7.91 3.42 -10.30
N ILE A 148 7.18 2.30 -10.26
CA ILE A 148 7.56 1.03 -10.90
C ILE A 148 7.39 1.12 -12.42
N LEU A 149 6.29 1.71 -12.88
CA LEU A 149 5.96 1.85 -14.29
C LEU A 149 6.94 2.77 -15.02
N VAL A 150 7.22 3.94 -14.45
CA VAL A 150 8.17 4.92 -15.03
C VAL A 150 9.60 4.39 -14.96
N GLY A 151 10.02 3.83 -13.82
CA GLY A 151 11.39 3.35 -13.61
C GLY A 151 12.46 4.45 -13.71
N GLY A 152 13.73 4.05 -13.83
CA GLY A 152 14.84 4.99 -14.04
C GLY A 152 15.13 5.94 -12.86
N LYS A 153 15.50 7.19 -13.17
CA LYS A 153 15.74 8.24 -12.16
C LYS A 153 14.42 8.80 -11.61
N VAL A 154 13.47 9.11 -12.50
CA VAL A 154 12.16 9.65 -12.13
C VAL A 154 11.38 8.67 -11.23
N GLY A 155 11.34 7.39 -11.60
CA GLY A 155 10.72 6.36 -10.76
C GLY A 155 11.36 6.24 -9.37
N ARG A 156 12.68 6.45 -9.24
CA ARG A 156 13.33 6.49 -7.91
C ARG A 156 12.90 7.70 -7.08
N VAL A 157 12.78 8.88 -7.71
CA VAL A 157 12.27 10.09 -7.04
C VAL A 157 10.84 9.86 -6.56
N LEU A 158 9.96 9.33 -7.42
CA LEU A 158 8.59 8.98 -7.06
C LEU A 158 8.54 8.00 -5.88
N PHE A 159 9.35 6.94 -5.93
CA PHE A 159 9.42 5.96 -4.84
C PHE A 159 9.82 6.61 -3.51
N ILE A 160 10.87 7.43 -3.50
CA ILE A 160 11.35 8.13 -2.30
C ILE A 160 10.33 9.18 -1.80
N SER A 161 9.52 9.76 -2.70
CA SER A 161 8.49 10.74 -2.34
C SER A 161 7.22 10.12 -1.75
N SER A 162 7.01 8.80 -1.88
CA SER A 162 5.78 8.14 -1.41
C SER A 162 5.42 8.37 0.09
N PRO A 163 6.36 8.53 1.04
CA PRO A 163 6.07 8.87 2.44
C PRO A 163 5.47 10.24 2.64
N LEU A 164 5.72 11.18 1.72
CA LEU A 164 5.11 12.51 1.75
C LEU A 164 3.61 12.45 1.45
N VAL A 165 3.18 11.39 0.76
CA VAL A 165 1.75 11.11 0.51
C VAL A 165 1.13 10.39 1.70
N HIS A 166 1.81 9.38 2.23
CA HIS A 166 1.35 8.66 3.41
C HIS A 166 2.51 8.02 4.17
N LEU A 167 2.62 8.32 5.46
CA LEU A 167 3.76 7.92 6.30
C LEU A 167 3.99 6.40 6.34
N GLN A 168 2.93 5.57 6.26
CA GLN A 168 3.09 4.12 6.31
C GLN A 168 3.90 3.55 5.12
N SER A 169 4.00 4.28 4.01
CA SER A 169 4.87 3.87 2.90
C SER A 169 6.37 4.02 3.21
N ALA A 170 6.74 4.75 4.26
CA ALA A 170 8.11 4.74 4.79
C ALA A 170 8.53 3.32 5.22
N ILE A 171 7.60 2.50 5.72
CA ILE A 171 7.84 1.09 6.06
C ILE A 171 8.21 0.31 4.79
N THR A 172 7.54 0.59 3.67
CA THR A 172 7.86 -0.03 2.37
C THR A 172 9.26 0.35 1.89
N ILE A 173 9.66 1.62 2.04
CA ILE A 173 11.03 2.06 1.73
C ILE A 173 12.05 1.36 2.62
N ALA A 174 11.79 1.28 3.92
CA ALA A 174 12.66 0.58 4.86
C ALA A 174 12.83 -0.89 4.44
N SER A 175 11.75 -1.59 4.12
CA SER A 175 11.77 -2.97 3.62
C SER A 175 12.56 -3.13 2.32
N VAL A 176 12.37 -2.25 1.34
CA VAL A 176 13.13 -2.30 0.08
C VAL A 176 14.62 -2.03 0.33
N ALA A 177 14.95 -1.10 1.24
CA ALA A 177 16.32 -0.76 1.59
C ALA A 177 17.04 -1.94 2.29
N THR A 178 16.40 -2.56 3.28
CA THR A 178 16.95 -3.73 3.99
C THR A 178 17.09 -4.94 3.06
N GLY A 179 16.12 -5.18 2.17
CA GLY A 179 16.22 -6.22 1.15
C GLY A 179 17.48 -6.04 0.28
N LYS A 180 17.71 -4.81 -0.22
CA LYS A 180 18.89 -4.49 -1.04
C LYS A 180 20.21 -4.61 -0.28
N LEU A 181 20.20 -4.40 1.03
CA LEU A 181 21.40 -4.54 1.87
C LEU A 181 22.02 -5.95 1.76
N SER A 182 21.20 -7.01 1.60
CA SER A 182 21.71 -8.38 1.38
C SER A 182 22.69 -8.46 0.20
N SER A 183 22.36 -7.80 -0.91
CA SER A 183 23.18 -7.79 -2.12
C SER A 183 24.45 -6.97 -1.95
N VAL A 184 24.40 -5.88 -1.18
CA VAL A 184 25.57 -5.07 -0.85
C VAL A 184 26.52 -5.83 0.07
N ILE A 185 25.99 -6.50 1.10
CA ILE A 185 26.79 -7.33 2.00
C ILE A 185 27.49 -8.44 1.21
N ALA A 186 26.76 -9.14 0.34
CA ALA A 186 27.31 -10.24 -0.46
C ALA A 186 28.44 -9.80 -1.42
N ASN A 187 28.33 -8.60 -2.01
CA ASN A 187 29.29 -8.11 -3.02
C ASN A 187 30.44 -7.29 -2.43
N THR A 188 30.19 -6.50 -1.39
CA THR A 188 31.14 -5.55 -0.81
C THR A 188 31.84 -6.10 0.44
N GLY A 189 31.24 -7.07 1.14
CA GLY A 189 31.72 -7.56 2.44
C GLY A 189 33.00 -8.40 2.44
N ARG A 190 33.61 -8.69 1.27
CA ARG A 190 34.79 -9.58 1.18
C ARG A 190 36.10 -8.93 1.63
N GLY A 191 36.15 -7.59 1.79
CA GLY A 191 37.35 -6.87 2.24
C GLY A 191 37.15 -6.05 3.51
N PRO A 192 38.22 -5.75 4.27
CA PRO A 192 38.14 -4.98 5.53
C PRO A 192 37.52 -3.59 5.35
N ARG A 193 37.87 -2.88 4.26
CA ARG A 193 37.25 -1.58 3.91
C ARG A 193 35.73 -1.70 3.63
N GLY A 194 35.31 -2.83 3.05
CA GLY A 194 33.91 -3.12 2.79
C GLY A 194 33.12 -3.37 4.08
N LYS A 195 33.71 -4.11 5.02
CA LYS A 195 33.13 -4.32 6.37
C LYS A 195 32.93 -3.01 7.12
N VAL A 196 33.93 -2.11 7.12
CA VAL A 196 33.81 -0.79 7.77
C VAL A 196 32.68 0.06 7.14
N ARG A 197 32.54 0.05 5.81
CA ARG A 197 31.42 0.75 5.12
C ARG A 197 30.05 0.17 5.48
N ILE A 198 29.93 -1.14 5.60
CA ILE A 198 28.68 -1.80 6.01
C ILE A 198 28.35 -1.44 7.46
N ILE A 199 29.32 -1.56 8.38
CA ILE A 199 29.13 -1.24 9.80
C ILE A 199 28.72 0.22 9.97
N SER A 200 29.46 1.17 9.36
CA SER A 200 29.11 2.60 9.43
C SER A 200 27.73 2.90 8.85
N GLY A 201 27.35 2.27 7.72
CA GLY A 201 26.00 2.41 7.16
C GLY A 201 24.90 1.89 8.08
N ILE A 202 25.11 0.73 8.73
CA ILE A 202 24.19 0.18 9.73
C ILE A 202 24.10 1.09 10.95
N SER A 203 25.23 1.59 11.46
CA SER A 203 25.28 2.51 12.61
C SER A 203 24.53 3.82 12.33
N VAL A 204 24.72 4.41 11.15
CA VAL A 204 23.98 5.62 10.74
C VAL A 204 22.48 5.32 10.60
N GLY A 205 22.12 4.19 10.00
CA GLY A 205 20.72 3.76 9.90
C GLY A 205 20.07 3.55 11.26
N PHE A 206 20.78 2.93 12.21
CA PHE A 206 20.31 2.72 13.57
C PHE A 206 20.18 4.04 14.34
N ALA A 207 21.15 4.95 14.23
CA ALA A 207 21.07 6.28 14.82
C ALA A 207 19.85 7.06 14.29
N PHE A 208 19.60 7.00 12.98
CA PHE A 208 18.41 7.63 12.40
C PHE A 208 17.09 7.02 12.92
N LEU A 209 17.00 5.69 12.97
CA LEU A 209 15.83 5.00 13.52
C LEU A 209 15.62 5.32 15.01
N PHE A 210 16.70 5.41 15.78
CA PHE A 210 16.64 5.79 17.19
C PHE A 210 16.13 7.21 17.38
N LEU A 211 16.65 8.18 16.61
CA LEU A 211 16.15 9.56 16.64
C LEU A 211 14.68 9.66 16.22
N ALA A 212 14.28 8.91 15.19
CA ALA A 212 12.88 8.83 14.78
C ALA A 212 12.00 8.23 15.90
N PHE A 213 12.46 7.15 16.54
CA PHE A 213 11.74 6.55 17.67
C PHE A 213 11.58 7.55 18.82
N GLN A 214 12.65 8.24 19.22
CA GLN A 214 12.59 9.28 20.27
C GLN A 214 11.56 10.37 19.94
N ARG A 215 11.43 10.76 18.66
CA ARG A 215 10.45 11.76 18.22
C ARG A 215 9.01 11.25 18.22
N PHE A 216 8.79 9.96 17.97
CA PHE A 216 7.46 9.37 17.80
C PHE A 216 7.03 8.44 18.94
N GLN A 217 7.84 8.27 19.98
CA GLN A 217 7.61 7.27 21.03
C GLN A 217 6.27 7.43 21.72
N GLU A 218 5.83 8.65 22.05
CA GLU A 218 4.53 8.86 22.71
C GLU A 218 3.36 8.38 21.84
N ARG A 219 3.42 8.63 20.53
CA ARG A 219 2.41 8.16 19.58
C ARG A 219 2.45 6.65 19.38
N ILE A 220 3.64 6.07 19.43
CA ILE A 220 3.86 4.63 19.32
C ILE A 220 3.32 3.93 20.57
N LEU A 221 3.70 4.39 21.76
CA LEU A 221 3.30 3.83 23.05
C LEU A 221 1.79 3.96 23.27
N GLY A 222 1.21 5.13 22.99
CA GLY A 222 -0.25 5.31 23.12
C GLY A 222 -1.04 4.37 22.20
N LYS A 223 -0.53 4.09 20.99
CA LYS A 223 -1.12 3.06 20.13
C LYS A 223 -0.88 1.66 20.65
N PHE A 224 0.34 1.35 21.09
CA PHE A 224 0.70 0.05 21.61
C PHE A 224 -0.16 -0.35 22.82
N GLU A 225 -0.42 0.56 23.75
CA GLU A 225 -1.32 0.32 24.88
C GLU A 225 -2.75 0.03 24.41
N SER A 226 -3.27 0.79 23.45
CA SER A 226 -4.61 0.57 22.91
C SER A 226 -4.78 -0.79 22.19
N TYR A 227 -3.74 -1.26 21.49
CA TYR A 227 -3.79 -2.52 20.74
C TYR A 227 -3.41 -3.76 21.57
N SER A 228 -2.53 -3.59 22.57
CA SER A 228 -2.11 -4.70 23.43
C SER A 228 -3.24 -5.15 24.37
N GLY A 229 -4.07 -4.21 24.85
CA GLY A 229 -5.24 -4.53 25.68
C GLY A 229 -6.33 -5.34 24.96
N LEU A 230 -6.39 -5.29 23.63
CA LEU A 230 -7.42 -5.96 22.81
C LEU A 230 -6.93 -7.23 22.11
N GLY A 231 -5.66 -7.60 22.24
CA GLY A 231 -5.08 -8.77 21.57
C GLY A 231 -4.92 -8.67 20.05
N GLU A 232 -5.40 -7.58 19.42
CA GLU A 232 -5.35 -7.38 17.96
C GLU A 232 -3.92 -7.38 17.40
N GLY A 233 -2.94 -6.91 18.18
CA GLY A 233 -1.53 -6.88 17.78
C GLY A 233 -0.96 -8.27 17.53
N ILE A 234 -1.35 -9.27 18.33
CA ILE A 234 -0.89 -10.66 18.19
C ILE A 234 -1.42 -11.26 16.90
N TRP A 235 -2.72 -11.11 16.64
CA TRP A 235 -3.35 -11.63 15.43
C TRP A 235 -2.79 -10.96 14.17
N SER A 236 -2.63 -9.63 14.21
CA SER A 236 -2.05 -8.88 13.09
C SER A 236 -0.62 -9.36 12.79
N THR A 237 0.18 -9.59 13.82
CA THR A 237 1.55 -10.09 13.67
C THR A 237 1.57 -11.51 13.11
N ALA A 238 0.65 -12.38 13.54
CA ALA A 238 0.51 -13.73 13.02
C ALA A 238 0.18 -13.72 11.51
N GLU A 239 -0.75 -12.87 11.06
CA GLU A 239 -1.05 -12.68 9.62
C GLU A 239 0.20 -12.24 8.84
N MET A 240 0.99 -11.29 9.37
CA MET A 240 2.25 -10.87 8.75
C MET A 240 3.27 -12.01 8.67
N VAL A 241 3.38 -12.85 9.71
CA VAL A 241 4.23 -14.04 9.71
C VAL A 241 3.78 -15.03 8.64
N VAL A 242 2.47 -15.22 8.45
CA VAL A 242 1.94 -16.06 7.35
C VAL A 242 2.36 -15.52 5.98
N PHE A 243 2.25 -14.20 5.75
CA PHE A 243 2.71 -13.58 4.50
C PHE A 243 4.23 -13.70 4.31
N PHE A 244 5.00 -13.58 5.38
CA PHE A 244 6.44 -13.78 5.36
C PHE A 244 6.80 -15.22 4.96
N LEU A 245 6.18 -16.22 5.59
CA LEU A 245 6.41 -17.63 5.28
C LEU A 245 5.99 -17.97 3.85
N ALA A 246 4.82 -17.50 3.41
CA ALA A 246 4.39 -17.65 2.01
C ALA A 246 5.39 -17.00 1.04
N SER A 247 5.90 -15.80 1.38
CA SER A 247 6.90 -15.10 0.57
C SER A 247 8.20 -15.88 0.51
N LEU A 248 8.64 -16.48 1.63
CA LEU A 248 9.81 -17.34 1.64
C LEU A 248 9.63 -18.54 0.73
N ILE A 249 8.48 -19.20 0.70
CA ILE A 249 8.26 -20.36 -0.17
C ILE A 249 8.35 -19.94 -1.65
N VAL A 250 7.69 -18.83 -1.99
CA VAL A 250 7.62 -18.33 -3.38
C VAL A 250 8.97 -17.79 -3.87
N ALA A 251 9.65 -16.98 -3.06
CA ALA A 251 10.82 -16.21 -3.47
C ALA A 251 11.99 -17.09 -3.95
N ARG A 252 12.72 -16.61 -4.97
CA ARG A 252 13.99 -17.20 -5.40
C ARG A 252 15.13 -16.82 -4.45
N LYS A 253 15.13 -15.57 -3.97
CA LYS A 253 16.15 -15.04 -3.06
C LYS A 253 15.62 -14.97 -1.63
N LYS A 254 15.77 -16.08 -0.90
CA LYS A 254 15.24 -16.24 0.47
C LYS A 254 15.78 -15.16 1.42
N TRP A 255 17.10 -14.94 1.43
CA TRP A 255 17.74 -13.92 2.29
C TRP A 255 17.29 -12.48 2.01
N GLU A 256 17.15 -12.10 0.73
CA GLU A 256 16.60 -10.77 0.36
C GLU A 256 15.17 -10.62 0.92
N THR A 257 14.38 -11.70 0.88
CA THR A 257 13.01 -11.75 1.39
C THR A 257 12.94 -11.69 2.92
N VAL A 258 13.83 -12.38 3.64
CA VAL A 258 13.95 -12.27 5.11
C VAL A 258 14.19 -10.82 5.51
N LEU A 259 15.25 -10.19 4.97
CA LEU A 259 15.57 -8.81 5.32
C LEU A 259 14.46 -7.83 4.94
N PHE A 260 13.75 -8.12 3.85
CA PHE A 260 12.63 -7.31 3.39
C PHE A 260 11.45 -7.32 4.38
N PHE A 261 11.13 -8.47 4.98
CA PHE A 261 10.01 -8.63 5.91
C PHE A 261 10.32 -8.23 7.35
N ILE A 262 11.59 -8.16 7.77
CA ILE A 262 11.95 -7.75 9.14
C ILE A 262 11.33 -6.39 9.53
N PRO A 263 11.46 -5.30 8.75
CA PRO A 263 10.81 -4.03 9.08
C PRO A 263 9.28 -4.12 9.13
N LEU A 264 8.66 -4.96 8.30
CA LEU A 264 7.21 -5.14 8.29
C LEU A 264 6.71 -5.88 9.53
N ILE A 265 7.39 -6.95 9.94
CA ILE A 265 7.05 -7.71 11.15
C ILE A 265 7.24 -6.82 12.38
N ALA A 266 8.37 -6.10 12.47
CA ALA A 266 8.62 -5.16 13.56
C ALA A 266 7.56 -4.05 13.60
N ALA A 267 7.23 -3.46 12.45
CA ALA A 267 6.20 -2.44 12.37
C ALA A 267 4.81 -2.98 12.74
N THR A 268 4.47 -4.22 12.36
CA THR A 268 3.18 -4.84 12.70
C THR A 268 3.09 -5.15 14.19
N ALA A 269 4.17 -5.62 14.80
CA ALA A 269 4.22 -5.89 16.24
C ALA A 269 4.08 -4.61 17.08
N VAL A 270 4.63 -3.49 16.60
CA VAL A 270 4.64 -2.21 17.33
C VAL A 270 3.38 -1.38 17.04
N LEU A 271 3.03 -1.22 15.77
CA LEU A 271 1.93 -0.34 15.34
C LEU A 271 0.58 -1.05 15.35
N GLY A 272 0.58 -2.39 15.33
CA GLY A 272 -0.61 -3.20 15.10
C GLY A 272 -1.26 -2.92 13.74
N GLY A 273 -2.42 -3.54 13.56
CA GLY A 273 -3.41 -3.07 12.61
C GLY A 273 -3.34 -3.68 11.21
N SER A 274 -4.54 -3.84 10.66
CA SER A 274 -4.80 -4.40 9.34
C SER A 274 -4.09 -3.67 8.18
N ARG A 275 -3.75 -2.38 8.34
CA ARG A 275 -3.10 -1.57 7.30
C ARG A 275 -1.65 -2.01 7.03
N VAL A 276 -0.89 -2.42 8.05
CA VAL A 276 0.47 -2.93 7.83
C VAL A 276 0.41 -4.30 7.14
N ASN A 277 -0.58 -5.13 7.48
CA ASN A 277 -0.83 -6.41 6.82
C ASN A 277 -1.19 -6.25 5.33
N MET A 278 -1.91 -5.20 4.94
CA MET A 278 -2.12 -4.85 3.53
C MET A 278 -0.78 -4.61 2.82
N ILE A 279 0.16 -3.89 3.46
CA ILE A 279 1.51 -3.70 2.92
C ILE A 279 2.22 -5.05 2.78
N GLY A 280 2.21 -5.89 3.82
CA GLY A 280 2.79 -7.24 3.77
C GLY A 280 2.25 -8.08 2.60
N PHE A 281 0.94 -8.07 2.39
CA PHE A 281 0.31 -8.79 1.28
C PHE A 281 0.71 -8.23 -0.09
N VAL A 282 0.71 -6.90 -0.26
CA VAL A 282 1.15 -6.29 -1.53
C VAL A 282 2.63 -6.61 -1.80
N MET A 283 3.46 -6.71 -0.77
CA MET A 283 4.86 -7.08 -0.93
C MET A 283 5.05 -8.55 -1.28
N LEU A 284 4.26 -9.45 -0.68
CA LEU A 284 4.17 -10.86 -1.10
C LEU A 284 3.81 -10.94 -2.60
N LEU A 285 2.76 -10.22 -3.02
CA LEU A 285 2.35 -10.13 -4.43
C LEU A 285 3.47 -9.62 -5.33
N PHE A 286 4.15 -8.56 -4.92
CA PHE A 286 5.26 -7.96 -5.66
C PHE A 286 6.41 -8.97 -5.86
N ILE A 287 6.79 -9.71 -4.81
CA ILE A 287 7.82 -10.75 -4.88
C ILE A 287 7.37 -11.87 -5.83
N ALA A 288 6.13 -12.33 -5.70
CA ALA A 288 5.58 -13.37 -6.56
C ALA A 288 5.55 -12.97 -8.04
N LEU A 289 5.15 -11.73 -8.34
CA LEU A 289 5.17 -11.15 -9.69
C LEU A 289 6.60 -11.06 -10.23
N LYS A 290 7.53 -10.49 -9.44
CA LYS A 290 8.96 -10.35 -9.80
C LYS A 290 9.60 -11.70 -10.15
N ASP A 291 9.27 -12.75 -9.41
CA ASP A 291 9.82 -14.10 -9.60
C ASP A 291 9.01 -14.99 -10.56
N ARG A 292 7.95 -14.44 -11.17
CA ARG A 292 7.00 -15.12 -12.10
C ARG A 292 6.30 -16.34 -11.49
N LYS A 293 5.88 -16.21 -10.24
CA LYS A 293 5.21 -17.26 -9.46
C LYS A 293 3.88 -16.79 -8.87
N ALA A 294 3.20 -15.84 -9.51
CA ALA A 294 1.92 -15.32 -9.04
C ALA A 294 0.82 -16.40 -8.92
N TYR A 295 0.92 -17.49 -9.68
CA TYR A 295 -0.01 -18.64 -9.63
C TYR A 295 0.46 -19.79 -8.74
N HIS A 296 1.44 -19.56 -7.87
CA HIS A 296 1.87 -20.60 -6.94
C HIS A 296 0.68 -21.08 -6.09
N PRO A 297 0.51 -22.39 -5.82
CA PRO A 297 -0.69 -22.91 -5.13
C PRO A 297 -1.01 -22.20 -3.82
N ILE A 298 0.01 -21.89 -3.02
CA ILE A 298 -0.15 -21.12 -1.76
C ILE A 298 -0.77 -19.74 -2.00
N LEU A 299 -0.38 -19.04 -3.07
CA LEU A 299 -0.96 -17.75 -3.41
C LEU A 299 -2.39 -17.87 -3.89
N VAL A 300 -2.70 -18.91 -4.68
CA VAL A 300 -4.08 -19.18 -5.13
C VAL A 300 -5.00 -19.41 -3.93
N VAL A 301 -4.56 -20.19 -2.93
CA VAL A 301 -5.29 -20.37 -1.67
C VAL A 301 -5.50 -19.04 -0.94
N LEU A 302 -4.45 -18.21 -0.84
CA LEU A 302 -4.59 -16.88 -0.24
C LEU A 302 -5.54 -15.97 -1.02
N TYR A 303 -5.53 -16.03 -2.36
CA TYR A 303 -6.44 -15.26 -3.20
C TYR A 303 -7.88 -15.67 -2.98
N LEU A 304 -8.16 -16.97 -2.95
CA LEU A 304 -9.49 -17.50 -2.67
C LEU A 304 -9.98 -17.11 -1.27
N TYR A 305 -9.10 -17.21 -0.26
CA TYR A 305 -9.41 -16.78 1.10
C TYR A 305 -9.78 -15.30 1.17
N PHE A 306 -8.98 -14.42 0.55
CA PHE A 306 -9.27 -12.98 0.56
C PHE A 306 -10.45 -12.60 -0.36
N ALA A 307 -10.73 -13.35 -1.43
CA ALA A 307 -11.94 -13.15 -2.22
C ALA A 307 -13.20 -13.56 -1.44
N TYR A 308 -13.12 -14.63 -0.64
CA TYR A 308 -14.20 -14.98 0.28
C TYR A 308 -14.39 -13.88 1.34
N LYS A 309 -13.30 -13.40 1.96
CA LYS A 309 -13.35 -12.32 2.96
C LYS A 309 -13.94 -11.01 2.41
N SER A 310 -13.75 -10.70 1.12
CA SER A 310 -14.36 -9.51 0.51
C SER A 310 -15.88 -9.55 0.47
N VAL A 311 -16.48 -10.75 0.32
CA VAL A 311 -17.95 -10.89 0.31
C VAL A 311 -18.54 -10.44 1.65
N GLY A 312 -17.93 -10.86 2.77
CA GLY A 312 -18.34 -10.43 4.11
C GLY A 312 -18.22 -8.91 4.28
N PHE A 313 -17.09 -8.34 3.86
CA PHE A 313 -16.86 -6.89 3.96
C PHE A 313 -17.87 -6.07 3.12
N ILE A 314 -18.14 -6.49 1.88
CA ILE A 314 -19.14 -5.83 1.03
C ILE A 314 -20.54 -5.99 1.63
N SER A 315 -20.91 -7.18 2.09
CA SER A 315 -22.20 -7.41 2.76
C SER A 315 -22.38 -6.48 3.96
N ASN A 316 -21.33 -6.23 4.74
CA ASN A 316 -21.41 -5.31 5.88
C ASN A 316 -21.64 -3.87 5.44
N ILE A 317 -20.96 -3.41 4.37
CA ILE A 317 -21.22 -2.08 3.79
C ILE A 317 -22.68 -1.96 3.36
N LEU A 318 -23.21 -2.96 2.65
CA LEU A 318 -24.59 -2.94 2.15
C LEU A 318 -25.63 -2.95 3.27
N LYS A 319 -25.38 -3.68 4.37
CA LYS A 319 -26.34 -3.84 5.48
C LYS A 319 -26.26 -2.75 6.54
N TYR A 320 -25.04 -2.31 6.87
CA TYR A 320 -24.77 -1.47 8.04
C TYR A 320 -24.15 -0.12 7.68
N GLY A 321 -23.78 0.11 6.42
CA GLY A 321 -23.06 1.32 6.00
C GLY A 321 -21.63 1.40 6.54
N VAL A 322 -21.09 0.29 7.06
CA VAL A 322 -19.71 0.16 7.56
C VAL A 322 -19.12 -1.19 7.15
N GLY A 323 -17.84 -1.24 6.80
CA GLY A 323 -17.19 -2.50 6.39
C GLY A 323 -16.71 -3.38 7.55
N TYR A 324 -16.45 -2.78 8.71
CA TYR A 324 -15.98 -3.44 9.93
C TYR A 324 -17.11 -3.44 10.97
N VAL A 325 -17.61 -4.63 11.28
CA VAL A 325 -18.64 -4.91 12.28
C VAL A 325 -18.12 -6.04 13.17
#